data_AF-A0A063ZCL1-F1
#
_entry.id   AF-A0A063ZCL1-F1
#
_cell.length_a   1.000
_cell.length_b   1.000
_cell.length_c   1.000
_cell.angle_alpha   90.00
_cell.angle_beta   90.00
_cell.angle_gamma   90.00
#
_symmetry.space_group_name_H-M   'P 1'
#
loop_
_entity.id
_entity.type
_entity.pdbx_description
1 polymer ?
#
loop_
_entity_poly.entity_id
_entity_poly.type
_entity_poly.pdbx_seq_one_letter_code
_entity_poly.pdbx_strand_id
1 'polypeptide(L)'
;MVQGAGAPRRVVEIVQDRHGNPIEIFDPPFYRREFEDAYRFIIDSYPVAPRDIGLFLPCAVRKPYSRSPSHKLFRQVVDGVLAPEDYHIVVFGTCGTVPAELEGMYPYRNYHYMLGRNKDERVRRDFHRIEVYRLKGYLEKTRDTYRHRLAYCIGPFRKAMVEAAEATGIAVDLLPSDPMIERLYDIDCPFPEGSLSMQGYIDEFREGLERLAGMVHAGDTTAPEGCPEGHRSVRA
;
A
#
# COMPACT_ATOMS: atom_id res chain seq x y z
N MET A 1 24.48 3.94 -23.18
CA MET A 1 24.58 2.63 -22.50
C MET A 1 25.07 2.88 -21.09
N VAL A 2 24.17 2.92 -20.09
CA VAL A 2 24.59 3.04 -18.69
C VAL A 2 24.61 1.63 -18.10
N GLN A 3 25.80 1.06 -17.99
CA GLN A 3 26.02 -0.14 -17.20
C GLN A 3 26.00 0.25 -15.71
N GLY A 4 24.82 0.19 -15.11
CA GLY A 4 24.69 0.20 -13.65
C GLY A 4 25.05 -1.18 -13.12
N ALA A 5 26.32 -1.46 -12.90
CA ALA A 5 26.76 -2.66 -12.18
C ALA A 5 26.38 -2.50 -10.69
N GLY A 6 25.11 -2.73 -10.38
CA GLY A 6 24.68 -2.93 -8.99
C GLY A 6 25.39 -4.15 -8.42
N ALA A 7 25.66 -4.15 -7.11
CA ALA A 7 26.24 -5.30 -6.42
C ALA A 7 25.53 -6.61 -6.83
N PRO A 8 26.29 -7.71 -7.05
CA PRO A 8 25.72 -8.96 -7.52
C PRO A 8 24.66 -9.45 -6.53
N ARG A 9 23.45 -9.76 -7.04
CA ARG A 9 22.36 -10.32 -6.24
C ARG A 9 22.83 -11.61 -5.62
N ARG A 10 22.80 -11.70 -4.29
CA ARG A 10 23.21 -12.93 -3.59
C ARG A 10 21.96 -13.68 -3.19
N VAL A 11 21.81 -14.92 -3.67
CA VAL A 11 20.81 -15.84 -3.14
C VAL A 11 21.18 -16.13 -1.69
N VAL A 12 20.29 -15.77 -0.77
CA VAL A 12 20.46 -16.00 0.68
C VAL A 12 19.71 -17.25 1.15
N GLU A 13 18.61 -17.60 0.47
CA GLU A 13 17.76 -18.76 0.80
C GLU A 13 17.03 -19.23 -0.46
N ILE A 14 16.67 -20.51 -0.53
CA ILE A 14 15.73 -21.05 -1.53
C ILE A 14 14.51 -21.57 -0.76
N VAL A 15 13.32 -21.07 -1.10
CA VAL A 15 12.05 -21.52 -0.51
C VAL A 15 11.19 -22.20 -1.57
N GLN A 16 10.23 -23.05 -1.18
CA GLN A 16 9.29 -23.66 -2.11
C GLN A 16 7.94 -22.92 -2.09
N ASP A 17 7.33 -22.73 -3.25
CA ASP A 17 5.94 -22.29 -3.33
C ASP A 17 4.96 -23.44 -3.03
N ARG A 18 3.66 -23.12 -2.98
CA ARG A 18 2.59 -24.11 -2.74
C ARG A 18 2.50 -25.24 -3.79
N HIS A 19 3.20 -25.12 -4.90
CA HIS A 19 3.27 -26.11 -5.98
C HIS A 19 4.63 -26.82 -6.00
N GLY A 20 5.50 -26.58 -5.01
CA GLY A 20 6.83 -27.19 -4.90
C GLY A 20 7.93 -26.52 -5.73
N ASN A 21 7.65 -25.40 -6.40
CA ASN A 21 8.65 -24.72 -7.22
C ASN A 21 9.66 -23.95 -6.35
N PRO A 22 10.96 -24.04 -6.62
CA PRO A 22 11.97 -23.26 -5.90
C PRO A 22 11.86 -21.77 -6.24
N ILE A 23 11.94 -20.93 -5.20
CA ILE A 23 12.00 -19.47 -5.26
C ILE A 23 13.30 -19.06 -4.56
N GLU A 24 14.20 -18.45 -5.31
CA GLU A 24 15.40 -17.83 -4.77
C GLU A 24 15.05 -16.52 -4.05
N ILE A 25 15.44 -16.42 -2.79
CA ILE A 25 15.34 -15.20 -1.98
C ILE A 25 16.70 -14.50 -2.03
N PHE A 26 16.68 -13.21 -2.36
CA PHE A 26 17.89 -12.40 -2.47
C PHE A 26 18.17 -11.60 -1.19
N ASP A 27 19.37 -11.04 -1.13
CA ASP A 27 19.76 -10.04 -0.15
C ASP A 27 18.77 -8.84 -0.12
N PRO A 28 18.67 -8.13 1.03
CA PRO A 28 17.63 -7.13 1.22
C PRO A 28 17.71 -6.02 0.16
N PRO A 29 16.72 -5.93 -0.73
CA PRO A 29 16.89 -5.16 -1.95
C PRO A 29 16.73 -3.65 -1.70
N PHE A 30 16.13 -3.27 -0.57
CA PHE A 30 15.96 -1.87 -0.16
C PHE A 30 17.26 -1.12 0.12
N TYR A 31 18.41 -1.81 0.23
CA TYR A 31 19.74 -1.17 0.27
C TYR A 31 20.27 -0.77 -1.11
N ARG A 32 19.70 -1.29 -2.19
CA ARG A 32 20.25 -1.14 -3.54
C ARG A 32 19.81 0.20 -4.13
N ARG A 33 20.71 0.85 -4.85
CA ARG A 33 20.52 2.20 -5.40
C ARG A 33 19.26 2.30 -6.26
N GLU A 34 18.95 1.29 -7.06
CA GLU A 34 17.78 1.34 -7.93
C GLU A 34 16.44 1.40 -7.18
N PHE A 35 16.37 0.94 -5.92
CA PHE A 35 15.15 1.05 -5.11
C PHE A 35 14.98 2.48 -4.60
N GLU A 36 16.09 3.15 -4.30
CA GLU A 36 16.07 4.58 -3.98
C GLU A 36 15.74 5.41 -5.22
N ASP A 37 16.37 5.15 -6.35
CA ASP A 37 16.10 5.87 -7.61
C ASP A 37 14.62 5.71 -8.02
N ALA A 38 14.05 4.51 -7.87
CA ALA A 38 12.66 4.25 -8.20
C ALA A 38 11.68 4.96 -7.24
N TYR A 39 11.99 4.96 -5.94
CA TYR A 39 11.25 5.77 -4.96
C TYR A 39 11.32 7.26 -5.31
N ARG A 40 12.51 7.78 -5.63
CA ARG A 40 12.69 9.18 -6.03
C ARG A 40 11.95 9.55 -7.31
N PHE A 41 11.91 8.66 -8.30
CA PHE A 41 11.07 8.88 -9.48
C PHE A 41 9.59 9.09 -9.09
N ILE A 42 9.06 8.28 -8.17
CA ILE A 42 7.68 8.45 -7.69
C ILE A 42 7.51 9.77 -6.97
N ILE A 43 8.44 10.12 -6.07
CA ILE A 43 8.33 11.35 -5.28
C ILE A 43 8.50 12.59 -6.15
N ASP A 44 9.55 12.66 -6.94
CA ASP A 44 10.00 13.88 -7.58
C ASP A 44 9.36 14.11 -8.95
N SER A 45 8.87 13.05 -9.63
CA SER A 45 8.47 13.14 -11.05
C SER A 45 7.12 12.54 -11.38
N TYR A 46 6.68 11.47 -10.71
CA TYR A 46 5.42 10.81 -11.06
C TYR A 46 4.22 11.65 -10.62
N PRO A 47 3.30 12.03 -11.53
CA PRO A 47 2.06 12.70 -11.16
C PRO A 47 1.06 11.68 -10.59
N VAL A 48 0.60 11.92 -9.37
CA VAL A 48 -0.46 11.10 -8.75
C VAL A 48 -1.79 11.79 -9.02
N ALA A 49 -2.69 11.11 -9.72
CA ALA A 49 -4.01 11.64 -10.01
C ALA A 49 -4.84 11.77 -8.70
N PRO A 50 -5.56 12.88 -8.49
CA PRO A 50 -6.49 13.02 -7.38
C PRO A 50 -7.55 11.92 -7.39
N ARG A 51 -7.88 11.41 -6.19
CA ARG A 51 -8.96 10.45 -5.93
C ARG A 51 -9.53 10.71 -4.55
N ASP A 52 -10.77 10.31 -4.28
CA ASP A 52 -11.33 10.47 -2.94
C ASP A 52 -10.61 9.58 -1.92
N ILE A 53 -10.24 8.35 -2.29
CA ILE A 53 -9.68 7.36 -1.38
C ILE A 53 -8.28 6.88 -1.84
N GLY A 54 -7.29 7.03 -0.97
CA GLY A 54 -5.98 6.36 -1.10
C GLY A 54 -5.93 5.05 -0.32
N LEU A 55 -5.85 3.91 -1.01
CA LEU A 55 -5.78 2.56 -0.39
C LEU A 55 -4.34 2.05 -0.37
N PHE A 56 -3.76 1.94 0.82
CA PHE A 56 -2.38 1.47 1.02
C PHE A 56 -2.36 -0.02 1.36
N LEU A 57 -1.85 -0.84 0.45
CA LEU A 57 -1.77 -2.29 0.60
C LEU A 57 -0.31 -2.75 0.74
N PRO A 58 0.03 -3.70 1.63
CA PRO A 58 1.40 -4.16 1.78
C PRO A 58 1.85 -4.95 0.55
N CYS A 59 3.16 -4.91 0.29
CA CYS A 59 3.79 -5.63 -0.80
C CYS A 59 3.63 -7.15 -0.62
N ALA A 60 3.76 -7.88 -1.74
CA ALA A 60 3.63 -9.34 -1.75
C ALA A 60 4.90 -10.01 -2.25
N VAL A 61 5.11 -11.28 -1.87
CA VAL A 61 6.23 -12.10 -2.37
C VAL A 61 6.14 -12.30 -3.88
N ARG A 62 4.93 -12.58 -4.40
CA ARG A 62 4.66 -12.75 -5.83
C ARG A 62 4.48 -11.40 -6.51
N LYS A 63 5.21 -11.17 -7.61
CA LYS A 63 5.15 -9.98 -8.45
C LYS A 63 4.67 -10.32 -9.87
N PRO A 64 4.01 -9.41 -10.61
CA PRO A 64 3.48 -8.13 -10.12
C PRO A 64 2.45 -8.35 -8.99
N TYR A 65 2.32 -7.38 -8.08
CA TYR A 65 1.62 -7.56 -6.81
C TYR A 65 0.17 -7.99 -7.02
N SER A 66 -0.51 -7.42 -8.02
CA SER A 66 -1.85 -7.78 -8.49
C SER A 66 -2.10 -9.26 -8.73
N ARG A 67 -1.04 -10.02 -9.06
CA ARG A 67 -1.13 -11.45 -9.36
C ARG A 67 -0.89 -12.33 -8.14
N SER A 68 -0.57 -11.74 -6.98
CA SER A 68 -0.45 -12.46 -5.72
C SER A 68 -1.83 -12.90 -5.20
N PRO A 69 -1.95 -14.06 -4.53
CA PRO A 69 -3.23 -14.52 -3.97
C PRO A 69 -3.87 -13.51 -3.02
N SER A 70 -3.07 -12.86 -2.16
CA SER A 70 -3.56 -11.85 -1.22
C SER A 70 -4.10 -10.61 -1.94
N HIS A 71 -3.37 -10.06 -2.91
CA HIS A 71 -3.87 -8.88 -3.66
C HIS A 71 -5.11 -9.20 -4.49
N LYS A 72 -5.22 -10.41 -5.05
CA LYS A 72 -6.46 -10.83 -5.73
C LYS A 72 -7.66 -10.80 -4.77
N LEU A 73 -7.48 -11.31 -3.57
CA LEU A 73 -8.51 -11.27 -2.53
C LEU A 73 -8.82 -9.83 -2.11
N PHE A 74 -7.82 -9.00 -1.85
CA PHE A 74 -8.03 -7.61 -1.44
C PHE A 74 -8.78 -6.81 -2.52
N ARG A 75 -8.40 -6.99 -3.79
CA ARG A 75 -9.10 -6.35 -4.91
C ARG A 75 -10.54 -6.82 -5.05
N GLN A 76 -10.81 -8.12 -4.88
CA GLN A 76 -12.19 -8.62 -4.87
C GLN A 76 -13.05 -7.97 -3.78
N VAL A 77 -12.47 -7.66 -2.63
CA VAL A 77 -13.17 -6.94 -1.55
C VAL A 77 -13.38 -5.48 -1.93
N VAL A 78 -12.33 -4.80 -2.39
CA VAL A 78 -12.38 -3.38 -2.82
C VAL A 78 -13.37 -3.17 -3.96
N ASP A 79 -13.26 -3.93 -5.05
CA ASP A 79 -14.13 -3.84 -6.22
C ASP A 79 -15.59 -4.22 -5.92
N GLY A 80 -15.81 -4.95 -4.81
CA GLY A 80 -17.14 -5.31 -4.33
C GLY A 80 -17.81 -4.22 -3.50
N VAL A 81 -17.11 -3.12 -3.19
CA VAL A 81 -17.59 -2.05 -2.30
C VAL A 81 -17.45 -0.66 -2.92
N LEU A 82 -16.32 -0.36 -3.56
CA LEU A 82 -16.00 0.96 -4.09
C LEU A 82 -16.05 1.00 -5.62
N ALA A 83 -16.47 2.14 -6.18
CA ALA A 83 -16.35 2.34 -7.61
C ALA A 83 -14.88 2.60 -8.01
N PRO A 84 -14.39 2.09 -9.16
CA PRO A 84 -13.01 2.29 -9.62
C PRO A 84 -12.57 3.76 -9.76
N GLU A 85 -13.53 4.67 -9.92
CA GLU A 85 -13.34 6.12 -9.95
C GLU A 85 -12.99 6.71 -8.57
N ASP A 86 -13.41 6.09 -7.47
CA ASP A 86 -13.32 6.67 -6.13
C ASP A 86 -11.96 6.45 -5.47
N TYR A 87 -11.21 5.42 -5.90
CA TYR A 87 -10.03 4.97 -5.17
C TYR A 87 -8.75 4.90 -6.02
N HIS A 88 -7.61 5.03 -5.35
CA HIS A 88 -6.28 4.75 -5.87
C HIS A 88 -5.58 3.73 -4.97
N ILE A 89 -5.19 2.57 -5.52
CA ILE A 89 -4.37 1.58 -4.81
C ILE A 89 -2.88 1.95 -4.89
N VAL A 90 -2.24 2.04 -3.73
CA VAL A 90 -0.80 2.21 -3.56
C VAL A 90 -0.26 1.00 -2.80
N VAL A 91 0.69 0.28 -3.39
CA VAL A 91 1.38 -0.82 -2.73
C VAL A 91 2.59 -0.29 -1.97
N PHE A 92 2.79 -0.65 -0.71
CA PHE A 92 3.95 -0.19 0.07
C PHE A 92 4.73 -1.35 0.70
N GLY A 93 5.99 -1.11 1.10
CA GLY A 93 6.89 -2.12 1.64
C GLY A 93 8.27 -2.05 1.00
N THR A 94 8.88 -3.18 0.66
CA THR A 94 10.28 -3.27 0.20
C THR A 94 10.74 -2.21 -0.83
N CYS A 95 9.86 -1.71 -1.70
CA CYS A 95 10.16 -0.67 -2.69
C CYS A 95 9.81 0.76 -2.27
N GLY A 96 9.39 0.99 -1.02
CA GLY A 96 8.57 2.15 -0.66
C GLY A 96 7.16 2.04 -1.21
N THR A 97 6.52 3.17 -1.41
CA THR A 97 5.18 3.30 -2.00
C THR A 97 5.24 3.22 -3.53
N VAL A 98 4.33 2.44 -4.10
CA VAL A 98 4.26 2.12 -5.53
C VAL A 98 2.78 2.19 -5.95
N PRO A 99 2.36 3.25 -6.66
CA PRO A 99 1.07 3.27 -7.36
C PRO A 99 0.86 1.98 -8.16
N ALA A 100 -0.31 1.36 -8.04
CA ALA A 100 -0.55 0.01 -8.55
C ALA A 100 -0.34 -0.11 -10.07
N GLU A 101 -0.58 0.96 -10.82
CA GLU A 101 -0.34 1.07 -12.26
C GLU A 101 1.15 0.99 -12.64
N LEU A 102 2.07 1.25 -11.69
CA LEU A 102 3.51 1.17 -11.91
C LEU A 102 4.10 -0.20 -11.56
N GLU A 103 3.33 -1.14 -11.01
CA GLU A 103 3.85 -2.42 -10.48
C GLU A 103 4.64 -3.27 -11.50
N GLY A 104 4.44 -3.03 -12.80
CA GLY A 104 5.13 -3.70 -13.88
C GLY A 104 6.54 -3.17 -14.18
N MET A 105 6.88 -1.99 -13.67
CA MET A 105 8.17 -1.34 -13.90
C MET A 105 9.30 -1.95 -13.07
N TYR A 106 10.54 -1.77 -13.54
CA TYR A 106 11.73 -2.03 -12.75
C TYR A 106 11.87 -0.96 -11.65
N PRO A 107 12.25 -1.33 -10.40
CA PRO A 107 12.59 -2.66 -9.91
C PRO A 107 11.40 -3.43 -9.30
N TYR A 108 10.20 -2.83 -9.24
CA TYR A 108 9.04 -3.33 -8.48
C TYR A 108 8.67 -4.77 -8.81
N ARG A 109 8.73 -5.15 -10.09
CA ARG A 109 8.40 -6.51 -10.54
C ARG A 109 9.53 -7.53 -10.34
N ASN A 110 10.77 -7.08 -10.12
CA ASN A 110 11.98 -7.88 -10.41
C ASN A 110 12.75 -8.36 -9.18
N TYR A 111 12.21 -8.19 -7.98
CA TYR A 111 12.85 -8.60 -6.73
C TYR A 111 12.11 -9.76 -6.05
N HIS A 112 12.89 -10.60 -5.37
CA HIS A 112 12.38 -11.69 -4.53
C HIS A 112 12.99 -11.51 -3.14
N TYR A 113 12.16 -11.06 -2.20
CA TYR A 113 12.55 -10.80 -0.82
C TYR A 113 11.35 -11.03 0.10
N MET A 114 11.62 -11.53 1.31
CA MET A 114 10.60 -11.82 2.32
C MET A 114 11.09 -11.34 3.70
N LEU A 115 10.64 -10.14 4.10
CA LEU A 115 11.05 -9.54 5.37
C LEU A 115 10.73 -10.42 6.58
N GLY A 116 9.57 -11.09 6.57
CA GLY A 116 9.12 -11.92 7.70
C GLY A 116 10.04 -13.10 8.04
N ARG A 117 10.90 -13.54 7.10
CA ARG A 117 11.92 -14.58 7.35
C ARG A 117 13.27 -14.03 7.79
N ASN A 118 13.47 -12.72 7.72
CA ASN A 118 14.71 -12.11 8.14
C ASN A 118 14.75 -11.95 9.67
N LYS A 119 15.70 -12.66 10.29
CA LYS A 119 15.95 -12.65 11.74
C LYS A 119 17.07 -11.68 12.16
N ASP A 120 17.70 -11.00 11.20
CA ASP A 120 18.75 -10.02 11.49
C ASP A 120 18.10 -8.72 11.96
N GLU A 121 18.25 -8.43 13.26
CA GLU A 121 17.70 -7.23 13.90
C GLU A 121 18.20 -5.93 13.28
N ARG A 122 19.43 -5.90 12.77
CA ARG A 122 19.94 -4.73 12.05
C ARG A 122 19.18 -4.52 10.76
N VAL A 123 18.97 -5.59 9.98
CA VAL A 123 18.22 -5.52 8.72
C VAL A 123 16.75 -5.12 8.96
N ARG A 124 16.12 -5.64 10.02
CA ARG A 124 14.75 -5.26 10.40
C ARG A 124 14.65 -3.78 10.79
N ARG A 125 15.63 -3.28 11.55
CA ARG A 125 15.71 -1.86 11.92
C ARG A 125 15.94 -0.95 10.73
N ASP A 126 16.84 -1.34 9.83
CA ASP A 126 17.13 -0.57 8.62
C ASP A 126 15.92 -0.58 7.67
N PHE A 127 15.24 -1.71 7.50
CA PHE A 127 13.96 -1.78 6.79
C PHE A 127 12.97 -0.77 7.38
N HIS A 128 12.73 -0.81 8.69
CA HIS A 128 11.77 0.08 9.36
C HIS A 128 12.10 1.55 9.10
N ARG A 129 13.37 1.95 9.29
CA ARG A 129 13.84 3.32 9.05
C ARG A 129 13.64 3.77 7.61
N ILE A 130 13.98 2.91 6.64
CA ILE A 130 13.83 3.21 5.21
C ILE A 130 12.35 3.28 4.84
N GLU A 131 11.52 2.38 5.38
CA GLU A 131 10.10 2.33 5.09
C GLU A 131 9.38 3.58 5.62
N VAL A 132 9.65 3.99 6.86
CA VAL A 132 9.12 5.23 7.43
C VAL A 132 9.53 6.43 6.58
N TYR A 133 10.81 6.52 6.21
CA TYR A 133 11.30 7.59 5.34
C TYR A 133 10.51 7.67 4.02
N ARG A 134 10.31 6.52 3.36
CA ARG A 134 9.62 6.47 2.07
C ARG A 134 8.13 6.76 2.18
N LEU A 135 7.47 6.21 3.20
CA LEU A 135 6.07 6.47 3.50
C LEU A 135 5.83 7.96 3.76
N LYS A 136 6.65 8.60 4.60
CA LYS A 136 6.54 10.04 4.87
C LYS A 136 6.55 10.87 3.60
N GLY A 137 7.53 10.66 2.71
CA GLY A 137 7.62 11.43 1.48
C GLY A 137 6.42 11.24 0.55
N TYR A 138 5.82 10.04 0.53
CA TYR A 138 4.62 9.81 -0.28
C TYR A 138 3.35 10.37 0.33
N LEU A 139 3.19 10.27 1.65
CA LEU A 139 2.10 10.91 2.37
C LEU A 139 2.14 12.42 2.14
N GLU A 140 3.31 13.05 2.28
CA GLU A 140 3.51 14.48 2.01
C GLU A 140 3.21 14.84 0.56
N LYS A 141 3.76 14.09 -0.41
CA LYS A 141 3.48 14.29 -1.84
C LYS A 141 1.97 14.26 -2.15
N THR A 142 1.26 13.34 -1.50
CA THR A 142 -0.16 13.08 -1.78
C THR A 142 -1.09 13.79 -0.80
N ARG A 143 -0.61 14.73 0.02
CA ARG A 143 -1.39 15.41 1.09
C ARG A 143 -2.74 15.91 0.60
N ASP A 144 -2.76 16.56 -0.56
CA ASP A 144 -3.97 17.15 -1.15
C ASP A 144 -4.52 16.33 -2.32
N THR A 145 -4.00 15.12 -2.53
CA THR A 145 -4.39 14.23 -3.62
C THR A 145 -5.49 13.26 -3.21
N TYR A 146 -5.54 12.89 -1.93
CA TYR A 146 -6.58 12.02 -1.36
C TYR A 146 -7.36 12.73 -0.26
N ARG A 147 -8.69 12.61 -0.29
CA ARG A 147 -9.55 13.08 0.81
C ARG A 147 -9.46 12.15 2.02
N HIS A 148 -9.51 10.85 1.78
CA HIS A 148 -9.42 9.79 2.78
C HIS A 148 -8.28 8.83 2.45
N ARG A 149 -7.67 8.24 3.49
CA ARG A 149 -6.58 7.27 3.34
C ARG A 149 -6.84 6.09 4.26
N LEU A 150 -6.67 4.88 3.75
CA LEU A 150 -6.78 3.67 4.54
C LEU A 150 -5.62 2.74 4.20
N ALA A 151 -4.90 2.28 5.23
CA ALA A 151 -3.85 1.28 5.10
C ALA A 151 -4.31 -0.06 5.69
N TYR A 152 -4.25 -1.11 4.88
CA TYR A 152 -4.60 -2.47 5.28
C TYR A 152 -3.36 -3.28 5.63
N CYS A 153 -2.85 -3.17 6.87
CA CYS A 153 -1.55 -3.68 7.26
C CYS A 153 -1.43 -4.08 8.75
N ILE A 154 -0.51 -5.01 9.00
CA ILE A 154 -0.13 -5.54 10.32
C ILE A 154 1.40 -5.55 10.49
N GLY A 155 1.86 -5.79 11.72
CA GLY A 155 3.27 -6.03 12.02
C GLY A 155 4.21 -4.89 11.64
N PRO A 156 5.42 -5.18 11.11
CA PRO A 156 6.41 -4.17 10.78
C PRO A 156 5.92 -3.10 9.79
N PHE A 157 5.03 -3.46 8.86
CA PHE A 157 4.45 -2.52 7.90
C PHE A 157 3.48 -1.55 8.57
N ARG A 158 2.63 -2.05 9.48
CA ARG A 158 1.73 -1.21 10.29
C ARG A 158 2.53 -0.24 11.15
N LYS A 159 3.56 -0.74 11.84
CA LYS A 159 4.44 0.08 12.68
C LYS A 159 5.07 1.24 11.88
N ALA A 160 5.55 0.97 10.67
CA ALA A 160 6.12 2.01 9.81
C ALA A 160 5.07 3.03 9.33
N MET A 161 3.86 2.58 9.00
CA MET A 161 2.75 3.45 8.61
C MET A 161 2.30 4.37 9.75
N VAL A 162 2.16 3.84 10.97
CA VAL A 162 1.82 4.62 12.17
C VAL A 162 2.85 5.74 12.37
N GLU A 163 4.14 5.40 12.42
CA GLU A 163 5.21 6.38 12.64
C GLU A 163 5.27 7.44 11.51
N ALA A 164 5.04 7.04 10.26
CA ALA A 164 5.01 7.97 9.14
C ALA A 164 3.79 8.92 9.19
N ALA A 165 2.61 8.41 9.52
CA ALA A 165 1.39 9.20 9.66
C ALA A 165 1.51 10.22 10.81
N GLU A 166 2.00 9.78 11.98
CA GLU A 166 2.27 10.65 13.13
C GLU A 166 3.29 11.74 12.79
N ALA A 167 4.40 11.37 12.15
CA ALA A 167 5.47 12.32 11.82
C ALA A 167 5.05 13.37 10.78
N THR A 168 4.06 13.09 9.94
CA THR A 168 3.58 14.01 8.88
C THR A 168 2.31 14.76 9.27
N GLY A 169 1.62 14.31 10.32
CA GLY A 169 0.29 14.79 10.71
C GLY A 169 -0.78 14.50 9.64
N ILE A 170 -0.55 13.52 8.76
CA ILE A 170 -1.50 13.13 7.72
C ILE A 170 -2.28 11.90 8.20
N ALA A 171 -3.59 12.05 8.32
CA ALA A 171 -4.46 10.98 8.78
C ALA A 171 -4.49 9.80 7.80
N VAL A 172 -4.35 8.59 8.35
CA VAL A 172 -4.47 7.32 7.64
C VAL A 172 -5.22 6.36 8.55
N ASP A 173 -6.38 5.88 8.12
CA ASP A 173 -7.13 4.85 8.83
C ASP A 173 -6.39 3.52 8.74
N LEU A 174 -6.29 2.79 9.84
CA LEU A 174 -5.51 1.56 9.92
C LEU A 174 -6.42 0.36 10.14
N LEU A 175 -6.44 -0.55 9.17
CA LEU A 175 -7.10 -1.84 9.30
C LEU A 175 -6.11 -3.00 9.13
N PRO A 176 -6.32 -4.14 9.78
CA PRO A 176 -7.31 -4.39 10.83
C PRO A 176 -7.13 -3.47 12.05
N SER A 177 -8.17 -3.28 12.86
CA SER A 177 -8.08 -2.47 14.07
C SER A 177 -7.22 -3.18 15.13
N ASP A 178 -6.66 -2.44 16.09
CA ASP A 178 -5.90 -3.05 17.18
C ASP A 178 -6.74 -4.08 17.97
N PRO A 179 -8.03 -3.81 18.31
CA PRO A 179 -8.90 -4.83 18.91
C PRO A 179 -9.08 -6.09 18.06
N MET A 180 -9.14 -5.97 16.73
CA MET A 180 -9.24 -7.13 15.85
C MET A 180 -7.94 -7.94 15.81
N ILE A 181 -6.79 -7.25 15.78
CA ILE A 181 -5.47 -7.91 15.85
C ILE A 181 -5.33 -8.66 17.17
N GLU A 182 -5.65 -8.02 18.30
CA GLU A 182 -5.60 -8.65 19.63
C GLU A 182 -6.50 -9.89 19.72
N ARG A 183 -7.72 -9.81 19.16
CA ARG A 183 -8.67 -10.92 19.14
C ARG A 183 -8.17 -12.13 18.33
N LEU A 184 -7.46 -11.90 17.24
CA LEU A 184 -6.98 -12.95 16.34
C LEU A 184 -5.51 -13.34 16.60
N TYR A 185 -4.89 -12.73 17.61
CA TYR A 185 -3.51 -12.99 17.97
C TYR A 185 -3.36 -14.40 18.54
N ASP A 186 -2.44 -15.17 17.96
CA ASP A 186 -2.14 -16.53 18.39
C ASP A 186 -0.63 -16.68 18.65
N ILE A 187 -0.25 -16.75 19.94
CA ILE A 187 1.15 -16.84 20.35
C ILE A 187 1.83 -18.14 19.89
N ASP A 188 1.05 -19.20 19.66
CA ASP A 188 1.55 -20.50 19.24
C ASP A 188 1.79 -20.57 17.72
N CYS A 189 1.32 -19.57 16.97
CA CYS A 189 1.55 -19.45 15.55
C CYS A 189 2.94 -18.83 15.24
N PRO A 190 3.68 -19.32 14.22
CA PRO A 190 4.95 -18.72 13.79
C PRO A 190 4.85 -17.26 13.34
N PHE A 191 3.63 -16.83 12.99
CA PHE A 191 3.30 -15.44 12.71
C PHE A 191 2.07 -15.08 13.57
N PRO A 192 2.28 -14.57 14.80
CA PRO A 192 1.21 -14.46 15.79
C PRO A 192 0.05 -13.55 15.42
N GLU A 193 0.31 -12.50 14.64
CA GLU A 193 -0.72 -11.60 14.11
C GLU A 193 -1.52 -12.23 12.96
N GLY A 194 -1.13 -13.42 12.48
CA GLY A 194 -1.82 -14.14 11.42
C GLY A 194 -1.75 -13.48 10.04
N SER A 195 -2.50 -13.99 9.07
CA SER A 195 -2.47 -13.46 7.70
C SER A 195 -3.56 -12.40 7.49
N LEU A 196 -3.26 -11.32 6.77
CA LEU A 196 -4.28 -10.37 6.26
C LEU A 196 -5.35 -11.01 5.36
N SER A 197 -5.23 -12.30 5.03
CA SER A 197 -6.26 -13.09 4.35
C SER A 197 -7.18 -13.86 5.31
N MET A 198 -7.02 -13.71 6.62
CA MET A 198 -7.93 -14.29 7.61
C MET A 198 -9.30 -13.64 7.52
N GLN A 199 -10.35 -14.44 7.70
CA GLN A 199 -11.73 -14.00 7.47
C GLN A 199 -12.09 -12.77 8.32
N GLY A 200 -11.76 -12.75 9.62
CA GLY A 200 -12.07 -11.60 10.48
C GLY A 200 -11.42 -10.29 10.04
N TYR A 201 -10.20 -10.34 9.49
CA TYR A 201 -9.55 -9.16 8.92
C TYR A 201 -10.20 -8.72 7.60
N ILE A 202 -10.61 -9.67 6.76
CA ILE A 202 -11.31 -9.39 5.50
C ILE A 202 -12.69 -8.78 5.75
N ASP A 203 -13.41 -9.27 6.75
CA ASP A 203 -14.73 -8.75 7.14
C ASP A 203 -14.59 -7.31 7.63
N GLU A 204 -13.65 -7.04 8.55
CA GLU A 204 -13.40 -5.68 9.05
C GLU A 204 -12.89 -4.74 7.94
N PHE A 205 -12.07 -5.26 7.01
CA PHE A 205 -11.64 -4.49 5.85
C PHE A 205 -12.82 -4.07 4.97
N ARG A 206 -13.76 -4.98 4.70
CA ARG A 206 -15.00 -4.68 3.98
C ARG A 206 -15.80 -3.59 4.68
N GLU A 207 -16.05 -3.74 5.98
CA GLU A 207 -16.80 -2.75 6.77
C GLU A 207 -16.12 -1.37 6.75
N GLY A 208 -14.78 -1.34 6.78
CA GLY A 208 -14.01 -0.11 6.63
C GLY A 208 -14.21 0.58 5.29
N LEU A 209 -14.21 -0.18 4.20
CA LEU A 209 -14.46 0.34 2.86
C LEU A 209 -15.91 0.83 2.72
N GLU A 210 -16.88 0.14 3.30
CA GLU A 210 -18.30 0.57 3.28
C GLU A 210 -18.49 1.92 4.00
N ARG A 211 -17.78 2.14 5.11
CA ARG A 211 -17.77 3.45 5.79
C ARG A 211 -17.17 4.54 4.92
N LEU A 212 -16.06 4.27 4.23
CA LEU A 212 -15.46 5.24 3.31
C LEU A 212 -16.38 5.56 2.12
N ALA A 213 -17.04 4.55 1.54
CA ALA A 213 -18.02 4.74 0.47
C ALA A 213 -19.13 5.72 0.89
N GLY A 214 -19.66 5.53 2.11
CA GLY A 214 -20.65 6.43 2.68
C GLY A 214 -20.16 7.88 2.84
N MET A 215 -18.89 8.09 3.18
CA MET A 215 -18.30 9.42 3.29
C MET A 215 -18.13 10.12 1.94
N VAL A 216 -17.71 9.38 0.90
CA VAL A 216 -17.58 9.91 -0.46
C VAL A 216 -18.93 10.40 -0.98
N HIS A 217 -19.97 9.57 -0.85
CA HIS A 217 -21.32 9.92 -1.33
C HIS A 217 -21.96 11.06 -0.55
N ALA A 218 -21.71 11.14 0.77
CA ALA A 218 -22.18 12.26 1.59
C ALA A 218 -21.48 13.58 1.21
N GLY A 219 -20.19 13.54 0.86
CA GLY A 219 -19.43 14.70 0.39
C GLY A 219 -19.98 15.29 -0.90
N ASP A 220 -20.39 14.44 -1.86
CA ASP A 220 -20.94 14.86 -3.15
C ASP A 220 -22.33 15.49 -3.05
N THR A 221 -23.09 15.18 -1.99
CA THR A 221 -24.44 15.73 -1.76
C THR A 221 -24.41 17.17 -1.22
N THR A 222 -23.23 17.69 -0.84
CA THR A 222 -23.08 19.06 -0.28
C THR A 222 -22.62 20.11 -1.29
N ALA A 223 -22.51 19.76 -2.59
CA ALA A 223 -22.35 20.78 -3.63
C ALA A 223 -23.65 21.61 -3.75
N PRO A 224 -23.59 22.95 -3.65
CA PRO A 224 -24.80 23.76 -3.66
C PRO A 224 -25.47 23.63 -5.03
N GLU A 225 -26.77 23.34 -5.02
CA GLU A 225 -27.67 23.50 -6.15
C GLU A 225 -27.46 24.91 -6.73
N GLY A 226 -26.93 24.98 -7.95
CA GLY A 226 -26.88 26.23 -8.69
C GLY A 226 -28.29 26.80 -8.80
N CYS A 227 -28.49 28.01 -8.28
CA CYS A 227 -29.72 28.77 -8.47
C CYS A 227 -30.16 28.74 -9.95
N PRO A 228 -31.43 28.42 -10.25
CA PRO A 228 -31.97 28.65 -11.58
C PRO A 228 -32.35 30.13 -11.67
N GLU A 229 -31.45 30.97 -12.18
CA GLU A 229 -31.87 32.32 -12.59
C GLU A 229 -32.58 32.25 -13.95
N GLY A 230 -33.89 32.45 -13.83
CA GLY A 230 -34.85 32.44 -14.92
C GLY A 230 -34.58 33.49 -16.00
N HIS A 231 -34.77 33.02 -17.22
CA HIS A 231 -35.36 33.70 -18.37
C HIS A 231 -35.88 35.14 -18.14
N ARG A 232 -35.28 36.12 -18.82
CA ARG A 232 -36.03 37.19 -19.50
C ARG A 232 -35.44 37.52 -20.86
N SER A 233 -36.16 37.09 -21.89
CA SER A 233 -36.19 37.65 -23.23
C SER A 233 -36.53 39.15 -23.18
N VAL A 234 -35.75 39.99 -23.88
CA VAL A 234 -36.27 41.17 -24.58
C VAL A 234 -35.49 41.33 -25.89
N ARG A 235 -36.21 41.25 -27.01
CA ARG A 235 -35.78 41.71 -28.33
C ARG A 235 -35.71 43.24 -28.38
N ALA A 236 -34.70 43.78 -29.05
CA ALA A 236 -34.81 44.86 -30.05
C ALA A 236 -33.56 44.82 -30.92
#